data_AF-A0A2V7T102-F1
#
_entry.id   AF-A0A2V7T102-F1
#
_cell.length_a   1.000
_cell.length_b   1.000
_cell.length_c   1.000
_cell.angle_alpha   90.00
_cell.angle_beta   90.00
_cell.angle_gamma   90.00
#
_symmetry.space_group_name_H-M   'P 1'
#
loop_
_entity.id
_entity.type
_entity.pdbx_description
1 polymer ?
#
loop_
_entity_poly.entity_id
_entity_poly.type
_entity_poly.pdbx_seq_one_letter_code
_entity_poly.pdbx_strand_id
1 'polypeptide(L)'
;MEISAGLGLLAALVTHAFAVLDTVPRDIALILRGTRAALHGQDPYTTITGLAYPLPGLIAMAPWSLPPEPAASVLFMFVSATAFAWALMAEGYAPLLGFFSPGMLFAAQVGQWSPLFAAALVIAPLGVFLIVKPHVGIATFLARPTWWAAGSAIVCILVAFALQPTWLFDWRASMARGGVHLERAGSGRYLYAAPVMLPGGVLVLAALSRWRRPEARLLIALSLLPQSLHLYEIVPLALIPRGWRESALYLAGGHLVWWVLREMRPWPIYPEYLLASGTLYTLFVFLPLTAMVLKRPNVGELPAWLERRLAILPAWLRGTVCG
;
A
#
# COMPACT_ATOMS: atom_id res chain seq x y z
N MET A 1 4.45 4.08 23.06
CA MET A 1 5.55 4.46 22.15
C MET A 1 6.63 3.37 22.11
N GLU A 2 6.98 2.77 23.25
CA GLU A 2 7.97 1.68 23.34
C GLU A 2 7.61 0.46 22.48
N ILE A 3 6.37 -0.05 22.55
CA ILE A 3 5.93 -1.23 21.77
C ILE A 3 6.05 -0.98 20.26
N SER A 4 5.58 0.17 19.75
CA SER A 4 5.69 0.52 18.33
C SER A 4 7.14 0.66 17.87
N ALA A 5 8.02 1.21 18.72
CA ALA A 5 9.44 1.32 18.39
C ALA A 5 10.10 -0.07 18.36
N GLY A 6 9.79 -0.95 19.32
CA GLY A 6 10.28 -2.33 19.34
C GLY A 6 9.84 -3.13 18.11
N LEU A 7 8.57 -3.00 17.69
CA LEU A 7 8.05 -3.63 16.48
C LEU A 7 8.70 -3.06 15.20
N GLY A 8 8.94 -1.75 15.16
CA GLY A 8 9.69 -1.13 14.05
C GLY A 8 11.12 -1.63 13.97
N LEU A 9 11.81 -1.78 15.11
CA LEU A 9 13.14 -2.36 15.17
C LEU A 9 13.15 -3.80 14.66
N LEU A 10 12.16 -4.62 15.05
CA LEU A 10 12.01 -5.98 14.55
C LEU A 10 11.87 -5.99 13.01
N ALA A 11 11.01 -5.15 12.44
CA ALA A 11 10.85 -5.06 10.98
C ALA A 11 12.14 -4.58 10.28
N ALA A 12 12.85 -3.62 10.88
CA ALA A 12 14.12 -3.12 10.37
C ALA A 12 15.23 -4.18 10.39
N LEU A 13 15.28 -5.01 11.43
CA LEU A 13 16.18 -6.17 11.52
C LEU A 13 15.85 -7.21 10.45
N VAL A 14 14.57 -7.46 10.18
CA VAL A 14 14.16 -8.33 9.05
C VAL A 14 14.65 -7.74 7.73
N THR A 15 14.42 -6.45 7.47
CA THR A 15 14.94 -5.79 6.25
C THR A 15 16.46 -5.92 6.13
N HIS A 16 17.18 -5.68 7.23
CA HIS A 16 18.64 -5.81 7.25
C HIS A 16 19.09 -7.23 6.94
N ALA A 17 18.52 -8.23 7.63
CA ALA A 17 18.85 -9.63 7.42
C ALA A 17 18.64 -10.04 5.96
N PHE A 18 17.50 -9.69 5.35
CA PHE A 18 17.26 -9.98 3.94
C PHE A 18 18.19 -9.20 3.01
N ALA A 19 18.50 -7.93 3.31
CA ALA A 19 19.48 -7.16 2.53
C ALA A 19 20.88 -7.79 2.52
N VAL A 20 21.27 -8.50 3.58
CA VAL A 20 22.55 -9.23 3.64
C VAL A 20 22.47 -10.60 2.98
N LEU A 21 21.35 -11.30 3.12
CA LEU A 21 21.19 -12.70 2.69
C LEU A 21 20.79 -12.88 1.23
N ASP A 22 20.27 -11.84 0.58
CA ASP A 22 19.65 -11.95 -0.73
C ASP A 22 20.00 -10.76 -1.62
N THR A 23 20.33 -11.06 -2.88
CA THR A 23 20.78 -10.07 -3.87
C THR A 23 19.62 -9.34 -4.56
N VAL A 24 18.38 -9.75 -4.30
CA VAL A 24 17.19 -9.10 -4.87
C VAL A 24 17.11 -7.65 -4.38
N PRO A 25 17.05 -6.66 -5.29
CA PRO A 25 16.86 -5.28 -4.95
C PRO A 25 15.61 -5.06 -4.11
N ARG A 26 15.75 -4.25 -3.05
CA ARG A 26 14.61 -3.82 -2.25
C ARG A 26 13.80 -2.78 -3.03
N ASP A 27 12.52 -2.69 -2.74
CA ASP A 27 11.62 -1.77 -3.41
C ASP A 27 12.00 -0.30 -3.14
N ILE A 28 12.34 0.01 -1.88
CA ILE A 28 12.91 1.32 -1.53
C ILE A 28 14.26 1.59 -2.22
N ALA A 29 15.09 0.58 -2.43
CA ALA A 29 16.37 0.74 -3.12
C ALA A 29 16.17 1.19 -4.58
N LEU A 30 15.16 0.64 -5.26
CA LEU A 30 14.84 1.01 -6.63
C LEU A 30 14.47 2.50 -6.76
N ILE A 31 13.58 3.00 -5.90
CA ILE A 31 13.19 4.41 -5.91
C ILE A 31 14.33 5.33 -5.46
N LEU A 32 15.18 4.91 -4.51
CA LEU A 32 16.37 5.65 -4.08
C LEU A 32 17.34 5.88 -5.24
N ARG A 33 17.62 4.84 -6.03
CA ARG A 33 18.49 4.93 -7.21
C ARG A 33 17.92 5.87 -8.26
N GLY A 34 16.62 5.75 -8.57
CA GLY A 34 15.94 6.68 -9.48
C GLY A 34 15.98 8.13 -8.97
N THR A 35 15.78 8.34 -7.67
CA THR A 35 15.84 9.65 -7.04
C THR A 35 17.23 10.26 -7.15
N ARG A 36 18.28 9.48 -6.85
CA ARG A 36 19.67 9.95 -6.98
C ARG A 36 20.04 10.26 -8.43
N ALA A 37 19.61 9.44 -9.40
CA ALA A 37 19.82 9.72 -10.82
C ALA A 37 19.22 11.08 -11.20
N ALA A 38 17.95 11.33 -10.81
CA ALA A 38 17.28 12.61 -11.05
C ALA A 38 18.00 13.79 -10.38
N LEU A 39 18.45 13.63 -9.13
CA LEU A 39 19.21 14.66 -8.40
C LEU A 39 20.59 14.96 -9.04
N HIS A 40 21.17 14.01 -9.75
CA HIS A 40 22.41 14.18 -10.52
C HIS A 40 22.16 14.68 -11.95
N GLY A 41 20.94 15.12 -12.28
CA GLY A 41 20.59 15.64 -13.61
C GLY A 41 20.49 14.56 -14.69
N GLN A 42 20.43 13.28 -14.31
CA GLN A 42 20.22 12.16 -15.23
C GLN A 42 18.73 11.89 -15.38
N ASP A 43 18.31 11.41 -16.55
CA ASP A 43 16.95 10.91 -16.72
C ASP A 43 16.80 9.57 -15.97
N PRO A 44 15.96 9.50 -14.92
CA PRO A 44 15.83 8.30 -14.11
C PRO A 44 15.21 7.13 -14.89
N TYR A 45 14.44 7.40 -15.94
CA TYR A 45 13.72 6.37 -16.70
C TYR A 45 14.58 5.65 -17.73
N THR A 46 15.66 6.28 -18.19
CA THR A 46 16.68 5.65 -19.03
C THR A 46 17.80 5.03 -18.19
N THR A 47 18.14 5.66 -17.06
CA THR A 47 19.18 5.16 -16.14
C THR A 47 18.76 3.89 -15.41
N ILE A 48 17.50 3.80 -14.99
CA ILE A 48 16.96 2.67 -14.25
C ILE A 48 15.88 1.98 -15.09
N THR A 49 16.27 0.88 -15.75
CA THR A 49 15.35 0.07 -16.56
C THR A 49 14.17 -0.42 -15.73
N GLY A 50 12.96 -0.13 -16.21
CA GLY A 50 11.74 -0.62 -15.58
C GLY A 50 11.34 0.13 -14.32
N LEU A 51 11.87 1.32 -14.06
CA LEU A 51 11.49 2.12 -12.89
C LEU A 51 9.97 2.30 -12.78
N ALA A 52 9.36 1.60 -11.81
CA ALA A 52 7.91 1.61 -11.57
C ALA A 52 7.42 2.90 -10.90
N TYR A 53 8.33 3.77 -10.47
CA TYR A 53 8.01 4.97 -9.70
C TYR A 53 7.90 6.22 -10.58
N PRO A 54 6.80 6.99 -10.47
CA PRO A 54 6.64 8.23 -11.20
C PRO A 54 7.53 9.34 -10.60
N LEU A 55 7.86 10.37 -11.39
CA LEU A 55 8.78 11.43 -11.02
C LEU A 55 8.33 12.23 -9.79
N PRO A 56 7.03 12.53 -9.60
CA PRO A 56 6.51 13.07 -8.35
C PRO A 56 6.86 12.22 -7.12
N GLY A 57 6.91 10.89 -7.27
CA GLY A 57 7.33 9.97 -6.21
C GLY A 57 8.83 10.07 -5.90
N LEU A 58 9.67 10.24 -6.92
CA LEU A 58 11.11 10.48 -6.72
C LEU A 58 11.36 11.79 -5.96
N ILE A 59 10.60 12.84 -6.29
CA ILE A 59 10.67 14.13 -5.59
C ILE A 59 10.29 13.99 -4.12
N ALA A 60 9.19 13.29 -3.83
CA ALA A 60 8.79 13.00 -2.46
C ALA A 60 9.82 12.13 -1.70
N MET A 61 10.62 11.35 -2.42
CA MET A 61 11.67 10.50 -1.86
C MET A 61 13.00 11.22 -1.60
N ALA A 62 13.20 12.43 -2.13
CA ALA A 62 14.46 13.17 -2.03
C ALA A 62 15.03 13.29 -0.59
N PRO A 63 14.24 13.52 0.48
CA PRO A 63 14.79 13.58 1.84
C PRO A 63 15.47 12.27 2.30
N TRP A 64 15.08 11.14 1.72
CA TRP A 64 15.60 9.82 2.06
C TRP A 64 16.81 9.42 1.20
N SER A 65 17.22 10.21 0.21
CA SER A 65 18.30 9.84 -0.71
C SER A 65 19.71 10.02 -0.16
N LEU A 66 19.85 10.75 0.97
CA LEU A 66 21.14 11.10 1.58
C LEU A 66 21.92 9.90 2.15
N PRO A 67 21.32 8.99 2.94
CA PRO A 67 22.07 7.87 3.52
C PRO A 67 22.41 6.81 2.46
N PRO A 68 23.43 5.96 2.67
CA PRO A 68 23.68 4.80 1.81
C PRO A 68 22.46 3.89 1.70
N GLU A 69 22.28 3.20 0.56
CA GLU A 69 21.09 2.36 0.27
C GLU A 69 20.73 1.36 1.39
N PRO A 70 21.67 0.60 1.99
CA PRO A 70 21.33 -0.30 3.10
C PRO A 70 20.81 0.45 4.33
N ALA A 71 21.45 1.56 4.70
CA ALA A 71 21.06 2.38 5.85
C ALA A 71 19.69 3.03 5.63
N ALA A 72 19.45 3.58 4.45
CA ALA A 72 18.16 4.17 4.08
C ALA A 72 17.03 3.12 4.11
N SER A 73 17.28 1.90 3.64
CA SER A 73 16.30 0.81 3.66
C SER A 73 15.90 0.40 5.08
N VAL A 74 16.88 0.23 5.97
CA VAL A 74 16.67 -0.14 7.38
C VAL A 74 15.97 0.99 8.14
N LEU A 75 16.43 2.24 7.98
CA LEU A 75 15.83 3.39 8.65
C LEU A 75 14.39 3.63 8.18
N PHE A 76 14.13 3.52 6.89
CA PHE A 76 12.79 3.65 6.36
C PHE A 76 11.85 2.57 6.88
N MET A 77 12.30 1.30 6.92
CA MET A 77 11.46 0.24 7.46
C MET A 77 11.21 0.46 8.95
N PHE A 78 12.22 0.88 9.71
CA PHE A 78 12.04 1.25 11.12
C PHE A 78 10.94 2.30 11.29
N VAL A 79 11.05 3.44 10.59
CA VAL A 79 10.09 4.54 10.69
C VAL A 79 8.69 4.13 10.23
N SER A 80 8.59 3.48 9.08
CA SER A 80 7.29 3.08 8.51
C SER A 80 6.59 2.00 9.33
N ALA A 81 7.33 1.00 9.82
CA ALA A 81 6.78 -0.06 10.66
C ALA A 81 6.43 0.45 12.07
N THR A 82 7.23 1.35 12.67
CA THR A 82 6.87 1.99 13.94
C THR A 82 5.60 2.81 13.79
N ALA A 83 5.48 3.61 12.73
CA ALA A 83 4.28 4.39 12.46
C ALA A 83 3.05 3.50 12.24
N PHE A 84 3.21 2.39 11.52
CA PHE A 84 2.14 1.42 11.29
C PHE A 84 1.71 0.72 12.57
N ALA A 85 2.65 0.23 13.38
CA ALA A 85 2.35 -0.38 14.67
C ALA A 85 1.63 0.61 15.61
N TRP A 86 2.06 1.87 15.61
CA TRP A 86 1.37 2.93 16.35
C TRP A 86 -0.07 3.15 15.83
N ALA A 87 -0.26 3.19 14.51
CA ALA A 87 -1.58 3.34 13.89
C ALA A 87 -2.53 2.18 14.25
N LEU A 88 -2.03 0.94 14.30
CA LEU A 88 -2.79 -0.21 14.78
C LEU A 88 -3.18 -0.05 16.25
N MET A 89 -2.22 0.35 17.10
CA MET A 89 -2.47 0.54 18.54
C MET A 89 -3.42 1.69 18.85
N ALA A 90 -3.50 2.72 17.99
CA ALA A 90 -4.47 3.80 18.12
C ALA A 90 -5.93 3.29 18.04
N GLU A 91 -6.15 2.13 17.40
CA GLU A 91 -7.45 1.46 17.32
C GLU A 91 -7.60 0.33 18.36
N GLY A 92 -6.63 0.18 19.28
CA GLY A 92 -6.54 -0.84 20.33
C GLY A 92 -5.41 -1.87 20.13
N TYR A 93 -5.21 -2.77 21.09
CA TYR A 93 -4.12 -3.78 21.00
C TYR A 93 -4.43 -4.93 20.04
N ALA A 94 -5.70 -5.28 19.82
CA ALA A 94 -6.06 -6.42 18.98
C ALA A 94 -5.62 -6.28 17.50
N PRO A 95 -5.74 -5.10 16.85
CA PRO A 95 -5.21 -4.87 15.50
C PRO A 95 -3.70 -5.13 15.34
N LEU A 96 -2.89 -5.18 16.42
CA LEU A 96 -1.47 -5.54 16.32
C LEU A 96 -1.26 -6.93 15.71
N LEU A 97 -2.25 -7.83 15.74
CA LEU A 97 -2.17 -9.08 14.98
C LEU A 97 -1.93 -8.84 13.49
N GLY A 98 -2.44 -7.73 12.94
CA GLY A 98 -2.17 -7.32 11.56
C GLY A 98 -0.69 -7.01 11.27
N PHE A 99 0.07 -6.57 12.28
CA PHE A 99 1.52 -6.38 12.17
C PHE A 99 2.27 -7.71 11.98
N PHE A 100 1.73 -8.81 12.51
CA PHE A 100 2.30 -10.16 12.37
C PHE A 100 1.76 -10.92 11.15
N SER A 101 1.04 -10.22 10.25
CA SER A 101 0.56 -10.80 9.01
C SER A 101 1.70 -11.05 8.01
N PRO A 102 1.56 -12.03 7.11
CA PRO A 102 2.57 -12.27 6.08
C PRO A 102 2.70 -11.11 5.11
N GLY A 103 1.67 -10.26 4.96
CA GLY A 103 1.78 -9.02 4.19
C GLY A 103 2.78 -8.05 4.80
N MET A 104 2.75 -7.87 6.13
CA MET A 104 3.72 -7.02 6.83
C MET A 104 5.12 -7.64 6.82
N LEU A 105 5.23 -8.96 6.99
CA LEU A 105 6.51 -9.67 6.85
C LEU A 105 7.11 -9.45 5.46
N PHE A 106 6.31 -9.64 4.41
CA PHE A 106 6.79 -9.44 3.04
C PHE A 106 7.14 -7.97 2.79
N ALA A 107 6.37 -7.04 3.34
CA ALA A 107 6.68 -5.62 3.29
C ALA A 107 8.05 -5.30 3.90
N ALA A 108 8.37 -5.87 5.08
CA ALA A 108 9.67 -5.74 5.71
C ALA A 108 10.80 -6.37 4.87
N GLN A 109 10.57 -7.57 4.31
CA GLN A 109 11.56 -8.28 3.49
C GLN A 109 12.00 -7.48 2.26
N VAL A 110 11.10 -6.70 1.66
CA VAL A 110 11.41 -5.97 0.43
C VAL A 110 11.49 -4.46 0.62
N GLY A 111 11.39 -3.94 1.85
CA GLY A 111 11.44 -2.49 2.07
C GLY A 111 10.25 -1.75 1.45
N GLN A 112 9.03 -2.29 1.58
CA GLN A 112 7.81 -1.74 0.97
C GLN A 112 7.30 -0.47 1.63
N TRP A 113 6.54 0.29 0.85
CA TRP A 113 5.82 1.49 1.26
C TRP A 113 4.51 1.23 2.02
N SER A 114 3.92 0.04 1.88
CA SER A 114 2.60 -0.29 2.41
C SER A 114 2.41 0.03 3.91
N PRO A 115 3.40 -0.23 4.82
CA PRO A 115 3.25 0.13 6.23
C PRO A 115 3.12 1.64 6.44
N LEU A 116 3.87 2.46 5.69
CA LEU A 116 3.80 3.92 5.78
C LEU A 116 2.44 4.42 5.29
N PHE A 117 1.91 3.86 4.20
CA PHE A 117 0.59 4.23 3.68
C PHE A 117 -0.55 3.78 4.58
N ALA A 118 -0.40 2.62 5.22
CA ALA A 118 -1.33 2.19 6.26
C ALA A 118 -1.31 3.17 7.44
N ALA A 119 -0.12 3.57 7.90
CA ALA A 119 0.02 4.55 8.97
C ALA A 119 -0.59 5.92 8.62
N ALA A 120 -0.51 6.35 7.35
CA ALA A 120 -1.09 7.60 6.87
C ALA A 120 -2.62 7.68 6.98
N LEU A 121 -3.32 6.56 7.16
CA LEU A 121 -4.75 6.54 7.50
C LEU A 121 -5.00 7.13 8.90
N VAL A 122 -4.03 7.09 9.81
CA VAL A 122 -4.18 7.59 11.17
C VAL A 122 -3.32 8.84 11.39
N ILE A 123 -2.10 8.88 10.83
CA ILE A 123 -1.16 9.99 10.97
C ILE A 123 -1.21 10.85 9.71
N ALA A 124 -2.09 11.85 9.69
CA ALA A 124 -2.37 12.68 8.51
C ALA A 124 -1.11 13.29 7.83
N PRO A 125 -0.08 13.78 8.55
CA PRO A 125 1.14 14.28 7.92
C PRO A 125 1.90 13.26 7.07
N LEU A 126 1.79 11.95 7.35
CA LEU A 126 2.40 10.93 6.49
C LEU A 126 1.75 10.85 5.10
N GLY A 127 0.60 11.50 4.95
CA GLY A 127 -0.07 11.71 3.66
C GLY A 127 0.85 12.31 2.59
N VAL A 128 1.91 13.04 2.99
CA VAL A 128 2.85 13.65 2.03
C VAL A 128 3.49 12.64 1.08
N PHE A 129 3.62 11.39 1.50
CA PHE A 129 4.26 10.31 0.74
C PHE A 129 3.31 9.51 -0.15
N LEU A 130 1.99 9.72 -0.10
CA LEU A 130 1.03 8.91 -0.89
C LEU A 130 1.27 8.98 -2.40
N ILE A 131 1.83 10.09 -2.89
CA ILE A 131 2.17 10.27 -4.30
C ILE A 131 3.26 9.31 -4.80
N VAL A 132 4.04 8.71 -3.90
CA VAL A 132 5.11 7.77 -4.23
C VAL A 132 4.59 6.53 -4.95
N LYS A 133 3.44 5.99 -4.52
CA LYS A 133 2.74 4.93 -5.24
C LYS A 133 1.29 5.36 -5.45
N PRO A 134 0.95 5.96 -6.61
CA PRO A 134 -0.35 6.59 -6.79
C PRO A 134 -1.53 5.60 -6.66
N HIS A 135 -1.37 4.31 -6.99
CA HIS A 135 -2.45 3.33 -6.83
C HIS A 135 -2.83 3.11 -5.35
N VAL A 136 -1.89 2.74 -4.47
CA VAL A 136 -2.19 2.62 -3.03
C VAL A 136 -2.46 4.00 -2.41
N GLY A 137 -1.72 5.02 -2.83
CA GLY A 137 -1.84 6.38 -2.35
C GLY A 137 -3.22 6.99 -2.58
N ILE A 138 -3.78 6.83 -3.77
CA ILE A 138 -5.16 7.26 -4.09
C ILE A 138 -6.15 6.49 -3.22
N ALA A 139 -5.99 5.17 -3.04
CA ALA A 139 -6.88 4.41 -2.18
C ALA A 139 -6.86 4.89 -0.72
N THR A 140 -5.67 5.16 -0.17
CA THR A 140 -5.51 5.74 1.16
C THR A 140 -6.12 7.13 1.25
N PHE A 141 -5.91 7.99 0.25
CA PHE A 141 -6.51 9.33 0.21
C PHE A 141 -8.03 9.28 0.13
N LEU A 142 -8.61 8.40 -0.69
CA LEU A 142 -10.06 8.24 -0.78
C LEU A 142 -10.66 7.70 0.53
N ALA A 143 -9.91 6.86 1.24
CA ALA A 143 -10.30 6.40 2.57
C ALA A 143 -10.37 7.55 3.58
N ARG A 144 -9.32 8.37 3.67
CA ARG A 144 -9.27 9.54 4.56
C ARG A 144 -8.57 10.71 3.85
N PRO A 145 -9.32 11.61 3.21
CA PRO A 145 -8.74 12.75 2.52
C PRO A 145 -8.03 13.68 3.51
N THR A 146 -6.80 14.08 3.19
CA THR A 146 -6.03 15.04 4.00
C THR A 146 -5.42 16.11 3.10
N TRP A 147 -5.25 17.32 3.66
CA TRP A 147 -4.59 18.41 2.95
C TRP A 147 -3.09 18.14 2.76
N TRP A 148 -2.46 17.38 3.65
CA TRP A 148 -1.07 16.94 3.51
C TRP A 148 -0.86 16.14 2.23
N ALA A 149 -1.72 15.16 1.98
CA ALA A 149 -1.67 14.34 0.78
C ALA A 149 -2.01 15.14 -0.49
N ALA A 150 -3.07 15.95 -0.45
CA ALA A 150 -3.46 16.75 -1.60
C ALA A 150 -2.41 17.81 -1.96
N GLY A 151 -1.93 18.55 -0.96
CA GLY A 151 -0.93 19.61 -1.13
C GLY A 151 0.41 19.06 -1.61
N SER A 152 0.92 17.99 -0.99
CA SER A 152 2.19 17.40 -1.43
C SER A 152 2.09 16.82 -2.84
N ALA A 153 0.98 16.17 -3.20
CA ALA A 153 0.78 15.63 -4.54
C ALA A 153 0.78 16.74 -5.59
N ILE A 154 0.05 17.83 -5.35
CA ILE A 154 0.03 19.00 -6.26
C ILE A 154 1.45 19.56 -6.42
N VAL A 155 2.15 19.82 -5.32
CA VAL A 155 3.52 20.36 -5.36
C VAL A 155 4.47 19.43 -6.11
N CYS A 156 4.49 18.13 -5.79
CA CYS A 156 5.38 17.17 -6.44
C CYS A 156 5.07 17.01 -7.93
N ILE A 157 3.78 17.07 -8.34
CA ILE A 157 3.38 17.03 -9.75
C ILE A 157 3.85 18.27 -10.49
N LEU A 158 3.66 19.46 -9.92
CA LEU A 158 4.10 20.72 -10.52
C LEU A 158 5.62 20.75 -10.68
N VAL A 159 6.36 20.33 -9.64
CA VAL A 159 7.83 20.21 -9.70
C VAL A 159 8.24 19.16 -10.75
N ALA A 160 7.56 18.02 -10.85
CA ALA A 160 7.87 17.02 -11.87
C ALA A 160 7.70 17.55 -13.29
N PHE A 161 6.62 18.29 -13.58
CA PHE A 161 6.42 18.91 -14.89
C PHE A 161 7.43 20.04 -15.16
N ALA A 162 7.85 20.77 -14.14
CA ALA A 162 8.89 21.80 -14.29
C ALA A 162 10.26 21.20 -14.60
N LEU A 163 10.60 20.06 -13.99
CA LEU A 163 11.89 19.37 -14.19
C LEU A 163 11.95 18.56 -15.48
N GLN A 164 10.89 17.81 -15.79
CA GLN A 164 10.84 16.94 -16.98
C GLN A 164 9.41 16.90 -17.52
N PRO A 165 9.02 17.81 -18.44
CA PRO A 165 7.64 17.90 -18.95
C PRO A 165 7.08 16.61 -19.55
N THR A 166 7.95 15.72 -20.04
CA THR A 166 7.60 14.44 -20.66
C THR A 166 7.53 13.26 -19.69
N TRP A 167 7.75 13.47 -18.38
CA TRP A 167 7.95 12.40 -17.38
C TRP A 167 6.85 11.34 -17.40
N LEU A 168 5.59 11.72 -17.70
CA LEU A 168 4.48 10.78 -17.73
C LEU A 168 4.64 9.76 -18.87
N PHE A 169 5.08 10.20 -20.05
CA PHE A 169 5.37 9.33 -21.18
C PHE A 169 6.62 8.49 -20.93
N ASP A 170 7.66 9.09 -20.37
CA ASP A 170 8.93 8.44 -20.07
C ASP A 170 8.76 7.35 -19.00
N TRP A 171 7.97 7.63 -17.95
CA TRP A 171 7.59 6.68 -16.92
C TRP A 171 6.79 5.50 -17.50
N ARG A 172 5.78 5.80 -18.34
CA ARG A 172 4.98 4.75 -18.97
C ARG A 172 5.83 3.87 -19.89
N ALA A 173 6.75 4.49 -20.65
CA ALA A 173 7.70 3.76 -21.48
C ALA A 173 8.67 2.92 -20.64
N SER A 174 9.11 3.42 -19.48
CA SER A 174 9.93 2.69 -18.51
C SER A 174 9.20 1.45 -17.99
N MET A 175 7.96 1.60 -17.50
CA MET A 175 7.15 0.47 -17.04
C MET A 175 6.90 -0.56 -18.13
N ALA A 176 6.69 -0.12 -19.38
CA ALA A 176 6.47 -1.02 -20.52
C ALA A 176 7.68 -1.88 -20.87
N ARG A 177 8.91 -1.40 -20.60
CA ARG A 177 10.14 -2.19 -20.75
C ARG A 177 10.23 -3.34 -19.74
N GLY A 178 9.47 -3.28 -18.64
CA GLY A 178 9.69 -4.14 -17.49
C GLY A 178 11.07 -3.89 -16.86
N GLY A 179 11.38 -4.57 -15.78
CA GLY A 179 12.68 -4.45 -15.12
C GLY A 179 12.84 -5.45 -14.00
N VAL A 180 14.02 -5.46 -13.40
CA VAL A 180 14.29 -6.26 -12.21
C VAL A 180 13.54 -5.62 -11.04
N HIS A 181 12.29 -6.02 -10.84
CA HIS A 181 11.48 -5.63 -9.69
C HIS A 181 11.04 -6.88 -8.95
N LEU A 182 11.63 -7.12 -7.76
CA LEU A 182 11.34 -8.24 -6.86
C LEU A 182 11.50 -9.66 -7.46
N GLU A 183 11.70 -9.78 -8.78
CA GLU A 183 11.95 -11.01 -9.52
C GLU A 183 13.44 -11.31 -9.61
N ARG A 184 13.80 -12.58 -9.39
CA ARG A 184 15.15 -13.12 -9.69
C ARG A 184 15.33 -13.47 -11.18
N ALA A 185 14.24 -13.53 -11.94
CA ALA A 185 14.23 -13.90 -13.35
C ALA A 185 13.52 -12.79 -14.13
N GLY A 186 14.29 -11.89 -14.75
CA GLY A 186 13.77 -10.75 -15.52
C GLY A 186 13.09 -11.15 -16.83
N SER A 187 11.99 -11.91 -16.76
CA SER A 187 11.27 -12.41 -17.96
C SER A 187 9.87 -11.81 -18.17
N GLY A 188 9.38 -10.93 -17.29
CA GLY A 188 7.98 -10.51 -17.29
C GLY A 188 7.72 -9.01 -17.39
N ARG A 189 6.66 -8.65 -18.12
CA ARG A 189 5.93 -7.38 -17.90
C ARG A 189 5.33 -7.42 -16.49
N TYR A 190 5.27 -6.27 -15.83
CA TYR A 190 4.56 -6.16 -14.57
C TYR A 190 3.12 -6.66 -14.71
N LEU A 191 2.77 -7.72 -13.98
CA LEU A 191 1.40 -8.18 -13.92
C LEU A 191 0.64 -7.36 -12.89
N TYR A 192 -0.29 -6.54 -13.38
CA TYR A 192 -1.24 -5.81 -12.55
C TYR A 192 -2.65 -6.32 -12.81
N ALA A 193 -3.40 -6.57 -11.75
CA ALA A 193 -4.83 -6.78 -11.85
C ALA A 193 -5.56 -6.09 -10.68
N ALA A 194 -6.77 -5.62 -10.94
CA ALA A 194 -7.64 -5.10 -9.90
C ALA A 194 -8.32 -6.28 -9.19
N PRO A 195 -8.32 -6.37 -7.85
CA PRO A 195 -8.99 -7.46 -7.13
C PRO A 195 -10.44 -7.69 -7.53
N VAL A 196 -11.18 -6.64 -7.92
CA VAL A 196 -12.56 -6.74 -8.40
C VAL A 196 -12.72 -7.64 -9.64
N MET A 197 -11.66 -7.77 -10.45
CA MET A 197 -11.62 -8.61 -11.65
C MET A 197 -11.21 -10.06 -11.36
N LEU A 198 -10.81 -10.36 -10.14
CA LEU A 198 -10.42 -11.71 -9.70
C LEU A 198 -11.65 -12.47 -9.18
N PRO A 199 -11.59 -13.82 -9.11
CA PRO A 199 -12.70 -14.62 -8.62
C PRO A 199 -13.25 -14.14 -7.26
N GLY A 200 -14.57 -13.90 -7.20
CA GLY A 200 -15.25 -13.36 -6.03
C GLY A 200 -15.06 -11.86 -5.80
N GLY A 201 -14.12 -11.20 -6.49
CA GLY A 201 -13.75 -9.80 -6.27
C GLY A 201 -14.90 -8.80 -6.43
N VAL A 202 -15.83 -9.04 -7.36
CA VAL A 202 -17.02 -8.18 -7.54
C VAL A 202 -17.86 -8.04 -6.27
N LEU A 203 -17.84 -9.04 -5.38
CA LEU A 203 -18.57 -9.00 -4.12
C LEU A 203 -18.00 -7.95 -3.15
N VAL A 204 -16.75 -7.53 -3.31
CA VAL A 204 -16.15 -6.44 -2.52
C VAL A 204 -16.91 -5.13 -2.70
N LEU A 205 -17.52 -4.92 -3.87
CA LEU A 205 -18.33 -3.72 -4.16
C LEU A 205 -19.55 -3.59 -3.26
N ALA A 206 -20.00 -4.67 -2.60
CA ALA A 206 -21.05 -4.58 -1.59
C ALA A 206 -20.68 -3.61 -0.44
N ALA A 207 -19.39 -3.40 -0.17
CA ALA A 207 -18.92 -2.41 0.79
C ALA A 207 -19.33 -0.96 0.44
N LEU A 208 -19.73 -0.66 -0.81
CA LEU A 208 -20.31 0.63 -1.19
C LEU A 208 -21.55 0.99 -0.37
N SER A 209 -22.28 -0.01 0.13
CA SER A 209 -23.40 0.21 1.07
C SER A 209 -22.98 0.82 2.42
N ARG A 210 -21.66 0.91 2.68
CA ARG A 210 -21.03 1.46 3.88
C ARG A 210 -20.05 2.60 3.54
N TRP A 211 -20.23 3.27 2.39
CA TRP A 211 -19.31 4.26 1.83
C TRP A 211 -18.93 5.44 2.76
N ARG A 212 -19.72 5.74 3.81
CA ARG A 212 -19.34 6.76 4.81
C ARG A 212 -18.15 6.32 5.66
N ARG A 213 -17.90 5.01 5.76
CA ARG A 213 -16.77 4.47 6.51
C ARG A 213 -15.46 4.61 5.73
N PRO A 214 -14.40 5.15 6.35
CA PRO A 214 -13.06 5.11 5.78
C PRO A 214 -12.62 3.70 5.37
N GLU A 215 -12.95 2.69 6.17
CA GLU A 215 -12.59 1.29 5.92
C GLU A 215 -13.25 0.75 4.65
N ALA A 216 -14.51 1.11 4.41
CA ALA A 216 -15.24 0.72 3.20
C ALA A 216 -14.62 1.38 1.97
N ARG A 217 -14.32 2.67 2.05
CA ARG A 217 -13.67 3.42 0.96
C ARG A 217 -12.29 2.86 0.63
N LEU A 218 -11.49 2.53 1.64
CA LEU A 218 -10.19 1.89 1.45
C LEU A 218 -10.34 0.56 0.70
N LEU A 219 -11.23 -0.30 1.17
CA LEU A 219 -11.46 -1.63 0.61
C LEU A 219 -11.91 -1.56 -0.85
N ILE A 220 -12.88 -0.67 -1.15
CA ILE A 220 -13.38 -0.46 -2.51
C ILE A 220 -12.27 0.10 -3.40
N ALA A 221 -11.59 1.15 -2.96
CA ALA A 221 -10.56 1.80 -3.78
C ALA A 221 -9.41 0.85 -4.09
N LEU A 222 -8.91 0.10 -3.11
CA LEU A 222 -7.91 -0.95 -3.34
C LEU A 222 -8.45 -2.03 -4.29
N SER A 223 -9.72 -2.43 -4.17
CA SER A 223 -10.28 -3.47 -5.05
C SER A 223 -10.41 -3.04 -6.52
N LEU A 224 -10.58 -1.74 -6.78
CA LEU A 224 -10.78 -1.18 -8.12
C LEU A 224 -9.46 -0.83 -8.82
N LEU A 225 -8.41 -0.52 -8.04
CA LEU A 225 -7.13 -0.10 -8.59
C LEU A 225 -6.26 -1.33 -8.95
N PRO A 226 -5.51 -1.28 -10.07
CA PRO A 226 -4.58 -2.34 -10.41
C PRO A 226 -3.49 -2.49 -9.34
N GLN A 227 -3.27 -3.71 -8.87
CA GLN A 227 -2.27 -4.05 -7.85
C GLN A 227 -1.23 -5.04 -8.38
N SER A 228 -0.04 -5.05 -7.78
CA SER A 228 1.04 -6.00 -8.12
C SER A 228 0.74 -7.46 -7.73
N LEU A 229 -0.38 -7.67 -7.02
CA LEU A 229 -0.85 -8.96 -6.52
C LEU A 229 0.07 -9.62 -5.47
N HIS A 230 1.03 -8.89 -4.93
CA HIS A 230 1.82 -9.34 -3.79
C HIS A 230 1.08 -9.17 -2.47
N LEU A 231 1.44 -10.02 -1.48
CA LEU A 231 0.83 -9.95 -0.15
C LEU A 231 1.10 -8.65 0.61
N TYR A 232 2.09 -7.85 0.23
CA TYR A 232 2.27 -6.55 0.90
C TYR A 232 1.14 -5.55 0.58
N GLU A 233 0.33 -5.80 -0.45
CA GLU A 233 -0.79 -4.93 -0.84
C GLU A 233 -1.93 -4.95 0.19
N ILE A 234 -2.03 -6.02 1.00
CA ILE A 234 -3.05 -6.13 2.05
C ILE A 234 -2.70 -5.38 3.34
N VAL A 235 -1.47 -4.88 3.50
CA VAL A 235 -1.03 -4.23 4.76
C VAL A 235 -1.95 -3.09 5.21
N PRO A 236 -2.42 -2.16 4.35
CA PRO A 236 -3.37 -1.13 4.77
C PRO A 236 -4.70 -1.69 5.27
N LEU A 237 -5.11 -2.87 4.81
CA LEU A 237 -6.35 -3.52 5.22
C LEU A 237 -6.32 -4.04 6.66
N ALA A 238 -5.13 -4.15 7.28
CA ALA A 238 -4.97 -4.52 8.68
C ALA A 238 -5.63 -3.55 9.67
N LEU A 239 -5.98 -2.34 9.23
CA LEU A 239 -6.70 -1.34 10.03
C LEU A 239 -8.23 -1.52 9.99
N ILE A 240 -8.74 -2.42 9.14
CA ILE A 240 -10.19 -2.69 9.02
C ILE A 240 -10.73 -3.53 10.20
N PRO A 241 -10.08 -4.63 10.62
CA PRO A 241 -10.56 -5.47 11.72
C PRO A 241 -10.74 -4.71 13.05
N ARG A 242 -11.76 -5.08 13.82
CA ARG A 242 -12.06 -4.54 15.14
C ARG A 242 -12.08 -5.66 16.19
N GLY A 243 -11.29 -5.49 17.24
CA GLY A 243 -11.17 -6.48 18.32
C GLY A 243 -10.42 -7.76 17.90
N TRP A 244 -10.27 -8.68 18.85
CA TRP A 244 -9.41 -9.85 18.70
C TRP A 244 -9.87 -10.84 17.63
N ARG A 245 -11.18 -11.09 17.54
CA ARG A 245 -11.73 -12.08 16.59
C ARG A 245 -11.51 -11.67 15.14
N GLU A 246 -11.86 -10.44 14.79
CA GLU A 246 -11.68 -9.96 13.41
C GLU A 246 -10.19 -9.85 13.06
N SER A 247 -9.36 -9.41 14.00
CA SER A 247 -7.90 -9.27 13.78
C SER A 247 -7.23 -10.64 13.61
N ALA A 248 -7.68 -11.64 14.37
CA ALA A 248 -7.23 -13.03 14.22
C ALA A 248 -7.68 -13.63 12.87
N LEU A 249 -8.89 -13.33 12.41
CA LEU A 249 -9.35 -13.77 11.08
C LEU A 249 -8.52 -13.14 9.95
N TYR A 250 -8.17 -11.86 10.05
CA TYR A 250 -7.26 -11.21 9.09
C TYR A 250 -5.88 -11.87 9.08
N LEU A 251 -5.30 -12.10 10.27
CA LEU A 251 -4.01 -12.76 10.43
C LEU A 251 -4.02 -14.18 9.84
N ALA A 252 -5.02 -14.97 10.21
CA ALA A 252 -5.17 -16.36 9.76
C ALA A 252 -5.41 -16.42 8.24
N GLY A 253 -6.26 -15.55 7.70
CA GLY A 253 -6.51 -15.45 6.25
C GLY A 253 -5.23 -15.14 5.48
N GLY A 254 -4.44 -14.16 5.94
CA GLY A 254 -3.15 -13.86 5.34
C GLY A 254 -2.19 -15.06 5.37
N HIS A 255 -2.03 -15.71 6.53
CA HIS A 255 -1.15 -16.88 6.68
C HIS A 255 -1.60 -18.09 5.85
N LEU A 256 -2.91 -18.30 5.71
CA LEU A 256 -3.45 -19.33 4.83
C LEU A 256 -3.04 -19.08 3.37
N VAL A 257 -3.18 -17.84 2.88
CA VAL A 257 -2.73 -17.48 1.52
C VAL A 257 -1.23 -17.75 1.37
N TRP A 258 -0.42 -17.29 2.34
CA TRP A 258 1.02 -17.48 2.31
C TRP A 258 1.42 -18.96 2.31
N TRP A 259 0.78 -19.78 3.15
CA TRP A 259 1.00 -21.23 3.23
C TRP A 259 0.67 -21.92 1.90
N VAL A 260 -0.51 -21.65 1.32
CA VAL A 260 -0.89 -22.22 0.01
C VAL A 260 0.12 -21.85 -1.07
N LEU A 261 0.53 -20.58 -1.13
CA LEU A 261 1.49 -20.10 -2.13
C LEU A 261 2.88 -20.74 -1.98
N ARG A 262 3.31 -21.03 -0.73
CA ARG A 262 4.66 -21.51 -0.44
C ARG A 262 4.80 -23.02 -0.50
N GLU A 263 3.79 -23.76 -0.03
CA GLU A 263 3.87 -25.21 0.18
C GLU A 263 3.29 -26.00 -0.98
N MET A 264 2.21 -25.54 -1.61
CA MET A 264 1.59 -26.28 -2.72
C MET A 264 2.44 -26.20 -3.99
N ARG A 265 3.15 -25.06 -4.20
CA ARG A 265 3.99 -24.72 -5.36
C ARG A 265 3.52 -25.27 -6.74
N PRO A 266 2.24 -25.20 -7.11
CA PRO A 266 1.81 -25.70 -8.43
C PRO A 266 2.20 -24.76 -9.57
N TRP A 267 2.79 -23.59 -9.29
CA TRP A 267 2.96 -22.47 -10.22
C TRP A 267 4.25 -22.61 -11.02
N PRO A 268 4.20 -22.99 -12.31
CA PRO A 268 5.40 -23.23 -13.12
C PRO A 268 6.08 -21.92 -13.52
N ILE A 269 5.32 -20.82 -13.59
CA ILE A 269 5.79 -19.50 -13.97
C ILE A 269 5.30 -18.41 -13.02
N TYR A 270 6.07 -17.32 -12.94
CA TYR A 270 5.82 -16.24 -11.99
C TYR A 270 4.47 -15.51 -12.18
N PRO A 271 3.99 -15.24 -13.41
CA PRO A 271 2.67 -14.63 -13.58
C PRO A 271 1.51 -15.46 -13.00
N GLU A 272 1.59 -16.79 -13.10
CA GLU A 272 0.59 -17.68 -12.50
C GLU A 272 0.62 -17.62 -10.97
N TYR A 273 1.83 -17.57 -10.38
CA TYR A 273 2.00 -17.34 -8.95
C TYR A 273 1.35 -16.03 -8.50
N LEU A 274 1.52 -14.95 -9.26
CA LEU A 274 0.93 -13.65 -8.95
C LEU A 274 -0.60 -13.66 -9.08
N LEU A 275 -1.18 -14.23 -10.15
CA LEU A 275 -2.63 -14.38 -10.29
C LEU A 275 -3.24 -15.20 -9.15
N ALA A 276 -2.54 -16.26 -8.76
CA ALA A 276 -2.93 -17.08 -7.62
C ALA A 276 -2.89 -16.29 -6.31
N SER A 277 -1.81 -15.56 -6.06
CA SER A 277 -1.69 -14.69 -4.88
C SER A 277 -2.84 -13.69 -4.83
N GLY A 278 -3.08 -12.98 -5.95
CA GLY A 278 -4.22 -12.10 -6.19
C GLY A 278 -5.56 -12.72 -5.79
N THR A 279 -5.84 -13.88 -6.38
CA THR A 279 -7.11 -14.59 -6.19
C THR A 279 -7.27 -15.01 -4.74
N LEU A 280 -6.23 -15.60 -4.14
CA LEU A 280 -6.27 -16.12 -2.78
C LEU A 280 -6.44 -15.00 -1.75
N TYR A 281 -5.69 -13.89 -1.83
CA TYR A 281 -5.93 -12.79 -0.88
C TYR A 281 -7.27 -12.09 -1.13
N THR A 282 -7.79 -12.09 -2.36
CA THR A 282 -9.14 -11.58 -2.62
C THR A 282 -10.18 -12.41 -1.86
N LEU A 283 -10.10 -13.74 -1.99
CA LEU A 283 -11.02 -14.67 -1.35
C LEU A 283 -10.87 -14.73 0.18
N PHE A 284 -9.64 -14.77 0.70
CA PHE A 284 -9.37 -15.01 2.12
C PHE A 284 -9.07 -13.75 2.94
N VAL A 285 -8.93 -12.58 2.31
CA VAL A 285 -8.71 -11.31 3.01
C VAL A 285 -9.76 -10.28 2.61
N PHE A 286 -9.91 -9.93 1.34
CA PHE A 286 -10.88 -8.89 0.93
C PHE A 286 -12.33 -9.28 1.24
N LEU A 287 -12.75 -10.51 0.94
CA LEU A 287 -14.14 -10.93 1.19
C LEU A 287 -14.50 -11.02 2.68
N PRO A 288 -13.66 -11.61 3.57
CA PRO A 288 -13.90 -11.55 5.00
C PRO A 288 -13.98 -10.13 5.54
N LEU A 289 -13.09 -9.23 5.09
CA LEU A 289 -13.12 -7.83 5.48
C LEU A 289 -14.37 -7.10 4.97
N THR A 290 -14.83 -7.45 3.76
CA THR A 290 -16.11 -6.96 3.21
C THR A 290 -17.25 -7.35 4.15
N ALA A 291 -17.32 -8.62 4.55
CA ALA A 291 -18.34 -9.11 5.48
C ALA A 291 -18.26 -8.40 6.86
N MET A 292 -17.06 -8.12 7.38
CA MET A 292 -16.88 -7.34 8.61
C MET A 292 -17.42 -5.92 8.46
N VAL A 293 -17.12 -5.24 7.36
CA VAL A 293 -17.60 -3.87 7.08
C VAL A 293 -19.12 -3.84 6.94
N LEU A 294 -19.72 -4.80 6.24
CA LEU A 294 -21.17 -4.87 6.02
C LEU A 294 -21.98 -5.02 7.32
N LYS A 295 -21.42 -5.68 8.34
CA LYS A 295 -22.03 -5.82 9.68
C LYS A 295 -22.07 -4.53 10.48
N ARG A 296 -21.36 -3.49 10.06
CA ARG A 296 -21.28 -2.21 10.76
C ARG A 296 -22.26 -1.21 10.14
N PRO A 297 -22.79 -0.23 10.89
CA PRO A 297 -23.71 0.78 10.33
C PRO A 297 -22.99 1.73 9.36
N ASN A 298 -23.68 2.31 8.38
CA ASN A 298 -23.10 3.27 7.41
C ASN A 298 -22.92 4.66 8.06
N VAL A 299 -21.84 4.83 8.82
CA VAL A 299 -21.54 6.07 9.57
C VAL A 299 -20.14 6.58 9.26
N GLY A 300 -19.94 7.89 9.39
CA GLY A 300 -18.63 8.53 9.24
C GLY A 300 -18.75 10.03 8.98
N GLU A 301 -17.66 10.76 9.21
CA GLU A 301 -17.58 12.20 8.94
C GLU A 301 -17.19 12.48 7.49
N LEU A 302 -17.72 13.58 6.95
CA LEU A 302 -17.38 14.09 5.62
C LEU A 302 -17.20 15.62 5.69
N PRO A 303 -16.50 16.22 4.70
CA PRO A 303 -16.43 17.66 4.59
C PRO A 303 -17.83 18.30 4.53
N ALA A 304 -18.03 19.43 5.22
CA ALA A 304 -19.33 20.10 5.33
C ALA A 304 -19.97 20.45 3.97
N TRP A 305 -19.16 20.75 2.94
CA TRP A 305 -19.67 20.99 1.59
C TRP A 305 -20.28 19.73 0.96
N LEU A 306 -19.73 18.56 1.25
CA LEU A 306 -20.23 17.28 0.74
C LEU A 306 -21.50 16.88 1.48
N GLU A 307 -21.57 17.08 2.80
CA GLU A 307 -22.80 16.84 3.58
C GLU A 307 -23.99 17.64 3.05
N ARG A 308 -23.77 18.93 2.74
CA ARG A 308 -24.81 19.78 2.15
C ARG A 308 -25.32 19.24 0.81
N ARG A 309 -24.42 18.71 -0.03
CA ARG A 309 -24.81 18.12 -1.32
C ARG A 309 -25.54 16.80 -1.16
N LEU A 310 -25.17 15.99 -0.16
CA LEU A 310 -25.76 14.69 0.09
C LEU A 310 -27.06 14.75 0.90
N ALA A 311 -27.43 15.92 1.41
CA ALA A 311 -28.69 16.14 2.11
C ALA A 311 -29.93 15.78 1.25
N ILE A 312 -29.80 15.83 -0.08
CA ILE A 312 -30.85 15.44 -1.04
C ILE A 312 -31.08 13.92 -1.11
N LEU A 313 -30.10 13.11 -0.68
CA LEU A 313 -30.20 11.66 -0.76
C LEU A 313 -31.09 11.12 0.38
N PRO A 314 -31.83 10.03 0.14
CA PRO A 314 -32.59 9.36 1.19
C PRO A 314 -31.70 8.96 2.38
N ALA A 315 -32.23 9.05 3.60
CA ALA A 315 -31.48 8.77 4.82
C ALA A 315 -30.83 7.37 4.82
N TRP A 316 -31.53 6.37 4.28
CA TRP A 316 -31.04 4.99 4.19
C TRP A 316 -29.83 4.83 3.26
N LEU A 317 -29.70 5.69 2.24
CA LEU A 317 -28.59 5.68 1.28
C LEU A 317 -27.43 6.58 1.74
N ARG A 318 -27.77 7.74 2.31
CA ARG A 318 -26.78 8.76 2.72
C ARG A 318 -26.01 8.37 3.97
N GLY A 319 -26.55 7.46 4.80
CA GLY A 319 -26.00 7.09 6.11
C GLY A 319 -26.16 8.18 7.16
N THR A 320 -25.44 8.06 8.28
CA THR A 320 -25.47 9.05 9.37
C THR A 320 -24.09 9.64 9.67
N VAL A 321 -24.07 10.91 10.09
CA VAL A 321 -22.87 11.55 10.63
C VAL A 321 -22.58 10.92 12.00
N CYS A 322 -21.30 10.71 12.35
CA CYS A 322 -20.97 10.36 13.73
C CYS A 322 -21.32 11.55 14.63
N GLY A 323 -22.05 11.28 15.72
CA GLY A 323 -22.28 12.27 16.78
C GLY A 323 -21.10 12.38 17.72
#